data_AF-A0A511M9S4-F1
#
_entry.id   AF-A0A511M9S4-F1
#
_cell.length_a   1.000
_cell.length_b   1.000
_cell.length_c   1.000
_cell.angle_alpha   90.00
_cell.angle_beta   90.00
_cell.angle_gamma   90.00
#
_symmetry.space_group_name_H-M   'P 1'
#
loop_
_entity.id
_entity.type
_entity.pdbx_description
1 polymer ?
#
loop_
_entity_poly.entity_id
_entity_poly.type
_entity_poly.pdbx_seq_one_letter_code
_entity_poly.pdbx_strand_id
1 'polypeptide(L)'
;MASKKTTAPKLSRWAQLKAEAKKNYTPAEPYEFDAVDPPVLITAPDSLERSLALASLLDSAGTVAVRDLESMIAALVGREAFPVVWDAIRDEPVEVTMALVEDINQHFDDDAPDESAAELPGGEQDS
;
A
#
# COMPACT_ATOMS: atom_id res chain seq x y z
N MET A 1 -21.98 -15.26 -48.54
CA MET A 1 -21.00 -15.10 -47.44
C MET A 1 -21.33 -13.80 -46.72
N ALA A 2 -22.05 -13.85 -45.59
CA ALA A 2 -22.38 -12.64 -44.83
C ALA A 2 -21.32 -12.42 -43.74
N SER A 3 -20.54 -11.35 -43.88
CA SER A 3 -19.53 -10.95 -42.89
C SER A 3 -20.22 -10.49 -41.61
N LYS A 4 -20.14 -11.29 -40.55
CA LYS A 4 -20.48 -10.85 -39.19
C LYS A 4 -19.48 -9.76 -38.80
N LYS A 5 -19.93 -8.50 -38.78
CA LYS A 5 -19.22 -7.41 -38.10
C LYS A 5 -19.25 -7.72 -36.61
N THR A 6 -18.14 -8.23 -36.09
CA THR A 6 -17.94 -8.41 -34.65
C THR A 6 -17.76 -7.03 -34.03
N THR A 7 -18.81 -6.48 -33.45
CA THR A 7 -18.74 -5.25 -32.65
C THR A 7 -17.90 -5.55 -31.41
N ALA A 8 -16.79 -4.84 -31.23
CA ALA A 8 -15.94 -5.01 -30.05
C ALA A 8 -16.77 -4.76 -28.76
N PRO A 9 -16.60 -5.58 -27.70
CA PRO A 9 -17.35 -5.42 -26.47
C PRO A 9 -17.06 -4.06 -25.84
N LYS A 10 -18.11 -3.27 -25.60
CA LYS A 10 -18.00 -1.98 -24.91
C LYS A 10 -17.57 -2.23 -23.46
N LEU A 11 -16.42 -1.66 -23.07
CA LEU A 11 -15.94 -1.72 -21.68
C LEU A 11 -17.02 -1.21 -20.71
N SER A 12 -17.15 -1.85 -19.55
CA SER A 12 -18.04 -1.38 -18.48
C SER A 12 -17.61 -0.02 -17.96
N ARG A 13 -18.52 0.74 -17.34
CA ARG A 13 -18.20 2.04 -16.73
C ARG A 13 -17.09 1.92 -15.68
N TRP A 14 -17.10 0.86 -14.89
CA TRP A 14 -16.05 0.56 -13.92
C TRP A 14 -14.71 0.29 -14.58
N ALA A 15 -14.66 -0.52 -15.64
CA ALA A 15 -13.42 -0.83 -16.34
C ALA A 15 -12.80 0.42 -16.97
N GLN A 16 -13.63 1.32 -17.50
CA GLN A 16 -13.18 2.62 -18.01
C GLN A 16 -12.61 3.50 -16.89
N LEU A 17 -13.30 3.62 -15.75
CA LEU A 17 -12.85 4.41 -14.61
C LEU A 17 -11.52 3.88 -14.07
N LYS A 18 -11.41 2.56 -13.87
CA LYS A 18 -10.17 1.91 -13.43
C LYS A 18 -9.01 2.15 -14.41
N ALA A 19 -9.26 2.04 -15.72
CA ALA A 19 -8.24 2.26 -16.72
C ALA A 19 -7.75 3.72 -16.73
N GLU A 20 -8.66 4.69 -16.63
CA GLU A 20 -8.32 6.11 -16.58
C GLU A 20 -7.54 6.44 -15.29
N ALA A 21 -8.03 5.97 -14.13
CA ALA A 21 -7.37 6.22 -12.84
C ALA A 21 -5.96 5.60 -12.75
N LYS A 22 -5.72 4.46 -13.43
CA LYS A 22 -4.42 3.78 -13.43
C LYS A 22 -3.47 4.27 -14.53
N LYS A 23 -3.86 5.26 -15.33
CA LYS A 23 -3.08 5.70 -16.50
C LYS A 23 -1.67 6.18 -16.14
N ASN A 24 -1.52 6.82 -14.99
CA ASN A 24 -0.23 7.31 -14.47
C ASN A 24 0.22 6.55 -13.20
N TYR A 25 -0.46 5.46 -12.86
CA TYR A 25 -0.10 4.68 -11.68
C TYR A 25 1.09 3.77 -12.02
N THR A 26 2.22 4.07 -11.41
CA THR A 26 3.41 3.23 -11.42
C THR A 26 3.56 2.64 -10.01
N PRO A 27 3.49 1.30 -9.84
CA PRO A 27 3.80 0.68 -8.57
C PRO A 27 5.24 1.00 -8.15
N ALA A 28 5.44 1.30 -6.86
CA ALA A 28 6.78 1.45 -6.28
C ALA A 28 7.59 0.15 -6.39
N GLU A 29 8.92 0.25 -6.32
CA GLU A 29 9.77 -0.94 -6.28
C GLU A 29 9.48 -1.72 -4.98
N PRO A 30 9.30 -3.05 -5.02
CA PRO A 30 9.07 -3.82 -3.81
C PRO A 30 10.26 -3.73 -2.84
N TYR A 31 9.98 -3.68 -1.54
CA TYR A 31 10.98 -3.84 -0.50
C TYR A 31 11.39 -5.32 -0.40
N GLU A 32 12.70 -5.60 -0.40
CA GLU A 32 13.24 -6.95 -0.28
C GLU A 32 13.49 -7.30 1.20
N PHE A 33 12.72 -8.25 1.74
CA PHE A 33 12.92 -8.78 3.09
C PHE A 33 13.82 -10.02 3.04
N ASP A 34 15.07 -9.86 3.48
CA ASP A 34 16.16 -10.82 3.30
C ASP A 34 16.43 -11.75 4.50
N ALA A 35 15.59 -11.70 5.54
CA ALA A 35 15.73 -12.55 6.73
C ALA A 35 15.39 -14.04 6.47
N VAL A 36 14.96 -14.39 5.26
CA VAL A 36 14.54 -15.73 4.84
C VAL A 36 15.06 -16.06 3.43
N ASP A 37 15.15 -17.35 3.10
CA ASP A 37 15.58 -17.84 1.78
C ASP A 37 14.47 -18.68 1.11
N PRO A 38 13.97 -18.28 -0.08
CA PRO A 38 14.32 -17.05 -0.81
C PRO A 38 13.77 -15.78 -0.14
N PRO A 39 14.38 -14.60 -0.38
CA PRO A 39 13.85 -13.32 0.12
C PRO A 39 12.40 -13.08 -0.29
N VAL A 40 11.66 -12.38 0.58
CA VAL A 40 10.26 -12.05 0.34
C VAL A 40 10.14 -10.62 -0.17
N LEU A 41 9.42 -10.42 -1.28
CA LEU A 41 9.16 -9.10 -1.82
C LEU A 41 7.88 -8.52 -1.22
N ILE A 42 8.02 -7.40 -0.50
CA ILE A 42 6.93 -6.65 0.09
C ILE A 42 6.55 -5.53 -0.86
N THR A 43 5.27 -5.46 -1.24
CA THR A 43 4.75 -4.37 -2.09
C THR A 43 4.24 -3.21 -1.26
N ALA A 44 4.24 -1.99 -1.80
CA ALA A 44 3.69 -0.82 -1.12
C ALA A 44 2.24 -1.04 -0.63
N PRO A 45 1.84 -0.53 0.55
CA PRO A 45 0.48 -0.66 1.09
C PRO A 45 -0.54 0.28 0.42
N ASP A 46 -0.50 0.37 -0.91
CA ASP A 46 -1.30 1.28 -1.75
C ASP A 46 -2.66 0.73 -2.19
N SER A 47 -2.97 -0.51 -1.80
CA SER A 47 -4.29 -1.10 -2.03
C SER A 47 -5.30 -0.53 -1.04
N LEU A 48 -6.53 -0.28 -1.51
CA LEU A 48 -7.61 0.28 -0.68
C LEU A 48 -7.76 -0.43 0.67
N GLU A 49 -7.66 -1.76 0.68
CA GLU A 49 -7.79 -2.55 1.91
C GLU A 49 -6.63 -2.31 2.89
N ARG A 50 -5.39 -2.26 2.39
CA ARG A 50 -4.20 -2.06 3.23
C ARG A 50 -4.12 -0.63 3.74
N SER A 51 -4.40 0.35 2.88
CA SER A 51 -4.41 1.77 3.28
C SER A 51 -5.49 2.04 4.34
N LEU A 52 -6.69 1.47 4.19
CA LEU A 52 -7.75 1.59 5.20
C LEU A 52 -7.38 0.88 6.51
N ALA A 53 -6.76 -0.30 6.44
CA ALA A 53 -6.31 -1.00 7.62
C ALA A 53 -5.29 -0.17 8.42
N LEU A 54 -4.24 0.34 7.76
CA LEU A 54 -3.25 1.21 8.41
C LEU A 54 -3.89 2.47 9.01
N ALA A 55 -4.76 3.15 8.26
CA ALA A 55 -5.46 4.35 8.75
C ALA A 55 -6.34 4.06 9.98
N SER A 56 -6.92 2.87 10.09
CA SER A 56 -7.77 2.49 11.23
C SER A 56 -7.00 2.19 12.52
N LEU A 57 -5.69 1.94 12.42
CA LEU A 57 -4.83 1.60 13.55
C LEU A 57 -4.20 2.82 14.21
N LEU A 58 -4.20 3.97 13.53
CA LEU A 58 -3.66 5.22 14.05
C LEU A 58 -4.63 5.81 15.07
N ASP A 59 -4.12 6.14 16.25
CA ASP A 59 -4.85 6.91 17.25
C ASP A 59 -4.91 8.40 16.88
N SER A 60 -5.53 9.21 17.74
CA SER A 60 -5.64 10.66 17.51
C SER A 60 -4.29 11.39 17.49
N ALA A 61 -3.22 10.77 17.97
CA ALA A 61 -1.86 11.29 17.94
C ALA A 61 -1.06 10.75 16.74
N GLY A 62 -1.67 9.92 15.88
CA GLY A 62 -0.99 9.27 14.76
C GLY A 62 -0.07 8.14 15.19
N THR A 63 -0.30 7.55 16.37
CA THR A 63 0.51 6.45 16.90
C THR A 63 -0.28 5.14 16.91
N VAL A 64 0.44 4.02 16.79
CA VAL A 64 -0.14 2.68 16.87
C VAL A 64 0.15 2.11 18.26
N ALA A 65 -0.87 1.57 18.93
CA ALA A 65 -0.70 0.92 20.21
C ALA A 65 0.01 -0.43 20.06
N VAL A 66 0.83 -0.82 21.05
CA VAL A 66 1.60 -2.08 21.03
C VAL A 66 0.73 -3.31 20.75
N ARG A 67 -0.48 -3.36 21.31
CA ARG A 67 -1.44 -4.45 21.11
C ARG A 67 -1.90 -4.62 19.66
N ASP A 68 -1.74 -3.57 18.85
CA ASP A 68 -2.22 -3.46 17.49
C ASP A 68 -1.05 -3.65 16.47
N LEU A 69 0.18 -3.87 16.95
CA LEU A 69 1.38 -4.05 16.11
C LEU A 69 1.27 -5.23 15.15
N GLU A 70 0.75 -6.39 15.58
CA GLU A 70 0.58 -7.55 14.68
C GLU A 70 -0.31 -7.20 13.50
N SER A 71 -1.41 -6.47 13.75
CA SER A 71 -2.33 -6.01 12.70
C SER A 71 -1.68 -4.96 11.80
N MET A 72 -0.87 -4.08 12.38
CA MET A 72 -0.10 -3.09 11.62
C MET A 72 0.89 -3.77 10.68
N ILE A 73 1.66 -4.75 11.16
CA ILE A 73 2.60 -5.52 10.32
C ILE A 73 1.84 -6.24 9.20
N ALA A 74 0.72 -6.90 9.49
CA ALA A 74 -0.08 -7.57 8.47
C ALA A 74 -0.58 -6.60 7.37
N ALA A 75 -0.98 -5.40 7.74
CA ALA A 75 -1.40 -4.36 6.80
C ALA A 75 -0.20 -3.79 6.01
N LEU A 76 0.92 -3.56 6.69
CA LEU A 76 2.14 -2.99 6.14
C LEU A 76 2.82 -3.92 5.15
N VAL A 77 2.95 -5.22 5.43
CA VAL A 77 3.66 -6.15 4.55
C VAL A 77 2.74 -6.90 3.58
N GLY A 78 1.43 -6.92 3.88
CA GLY A 78 0.42 -7.59 3.07
C GLY A 78 0.24 -9.07 3.41
N ARG A 79 -0.94 -9.61 3.05
CA ARG A 79 -1.39 -10.96 3.47
C ARG A 79 -0.48 -12.10 3.01
N GLU A 80 0.18 -11.96 1.87
CA GLU A 80 1.02 -13.01 1.31
C GLU A 80 2.38 -13.10 2.04
N ALA A 81 3.00 -11.95 2.32
CA ALA A 81 4.27 -11.86 3.03
C ALA A 81 4.12 -12.04 4.55
N PHE A 82 2.98 -11.65 5.11
CA PHE A 82 2.78 -11.59 6.57
C PHE A 82 3.16 -12.87 7.32
N PRO A 83 2.74 -14.09 6.92
CA PRO A 83 3.09 -15.29 7.67
C PRO A 83 4.60 -15.52 7.78
N VAL A 84 5.36 -15.16 6.75
CA VAL A 84 6.81 -15.36 6.68
C VAL A 84 7.54 -14.28 7.49
N VAL A 85 7.16 -13.02 7.27
CA VAL A 85 7.74 -11.89 8.03
C VAL A 85 7.45 -12.04 9.52
N TRP A 86 6.22 -12.38 9.88
CA TRP A 86 5.81 -12.54 11.27
C TRP A 86 6.58 -13.66 11.98
N ASP A 87 6.77 -14.81 11.34
CA ASP A 87 7.54 -15.91 11.92
C ASP A 87 9.01 -15.52 12.18
N ALA A 88 9.57 -14.63 11.35
CA ALA A 88 10.94 -14.13 11.50
C ALA A 88 11.11 -13.12 12.65
N ILE A 89 10.07 -12.31 12.97
CA ILE A 89 10.22 -11.18 13.90
C ILE A 89 9.46 -11.33 15.23
N ARG A 90 8.50 -12.26 15.35
CA ARG A 90 7.58 -12.30 16.51
C ARG A 90 8.24 -12.49 17.88
N ASP A 91 9.43 -13.09 17.89
CA ASP A 91 10.19 -13.42 19.11
C ASP A 91 11.31 -12.39 19.38
N GLU A 92 11.44 -11.37 18.52
CA GLU A 92 12.41 -10.27 18.66
C GLU A 92 11.89 -9.16 19.59
N PRO A 93 12.79 -8.33 20.16
CA PRO A 93 12.39 -7.12 20.88
C PRO A 93 11.55 -6.19 20.01
N VAL A 94 10.61 -5.48 20.64
CA VAL A 94 9.70 -4.54 19.96
C VAL A 94 10.49 -3.50 19.15
N GLU A 95 11.63 -3.06 19.66
CA GLU A 95 12.51 -2.08 19.00
C GLU A 95 13.03 -2.57 17.64
N VAL A 96 13.26 -3.88 17.47
CA VAL A 96 13.67 -4.47 16.18
C VAL A 96 12.51 -4.38 15.17
N THR A 97 11.29 -4.68 15.63
CA THR A 97 10.09 -4.58 14.79
C THR A 97 9.83 -3.13 14.37
N MET A 98 10.02 -2.17 15.29
CA MET A 98 9.86 -0.75 14.97
C MET A 98 10.89 -0.26 13.96
N ALA A 99 12.14 -0.72 14.05
CA ALA A 99 13.18 -0.39 13.08
C ALA A 99 12.84 -0.94 11.68
N LEU A 100 12.32 -2.17 11.59
CA LEU A 100 11.85 -2.73 10.31
C LEU A 100 10.69 -1.92 9.71
N VAL A 101 9.74 -1.48 10.54
CA VAL A 101 8.61 -0.65 10.09
C VAL A 101 9.08 0.68 9.54
N GLU A 102 10.04 1.32 10.22
CA GLU A 102 10.63 2.59 9.78
C GLU A 102 11.38 2.42 8.45
N ASP A 103 12.18 1.36 8.31
CA ASP A 103 12.93 1.06 7.07
C ASP A 103 12.00 0.79 5.88
N ILE A 104 10.92 0.02 6.08
CA ILE A 104 9.91 -0.22 5.04
C ILE A 104 9.19 1.07 4.65
N ASN A 105 8.81 1.91 5.63
CA ASN A 105 8.16 3.19 5.33
C ASN A 105 9.11 4.12 4.57
N GLN A 106 10.37 4.20 4.99
CA GLN A 106 11.39 4.99 4.31
C GLN A 106 11.54 4.56 2.85
N HIS A 107 11.62 3.25 2.58
CA HIS A 107 11.71 2.72 1.21
C HIS A 107 10.55 3.18 0.32
N PHE A 108 9.32 3.19 0.84
CA PHE A 108 8.14 3.59 0.05
C PHE A 108 7.87 5.10 0.04
N ASP A 109 8.36 5.85 1.03
CA ASP A 109 8.26 7.32 1.08
C ASP A 109 9.33 7.97 0.18
N ASP A 110 10.54 7.41 0.10
CA ASP A 110 11.61 7.91 -0.79
C ASP A 110 11.26 7.69 -2.29
N ASP A 111 10.46 6.67 -2.59
CA ASP A 111 9.92 6.38 -3.93
C ASP A 111 8.69 7.23 -4.29
N ALA A 112 8.12 7.96 -3.33
CA ALA A 112 6.99 8.84 -3.60
C ALA A 112 7.49 10.09 -4.37
N PRO A 113 7.07 10.32 -5.63
CA PRO A 113 7.28 11.62 -6.23
C PRO A 113 6.62 12.67 -5.34
N ASP A 114 7.32 13.78 -5.13
CA ASP A 114 7.03 14.96 -4.29
C ASP A 114 5.67 15.64 -4.63
N GLU A 115 4.56 14.89 -4.59
CA GLU A 115 3.19 15.32 -4.94
C GLU A 115 2.26 15.31 -3.72
N SER A 116 2.79 15.28 -2.49
CA SER A 116 2.02 15.45 -1.26
C SER A 116 1.80 16.92 -0.89
N ALA A 117 1.39 17.74 -1.87
CA ALA A 117 0.67 19.00 -1.63
C ALA A 117 -0.04 19.53 -2.89
N ALA A 118 -0.49 18.65 -3.81
CA ALA A 118 -1.41 19.09 -4.85
C ALA A 118 -2.74 19.47 -4.19
N GLU A 119 -2.91 20.78 -4.01
CA GLU A 119 -4.07 21.49 -3.50
C GLU A 119 -5.38 20.80 -3.91
N LEU A 120 -6.15 20.35 -2.92
CA LEU A 120 -7.55 20.01 -3.15
C LEU A 120 -8.25 21.29 -3.65
N PRO A 121 -8.80 21.32 -4.88
CA PRO A 121 -9.48 22.50 -5.37
C PRO A 121 -10.83 22.59 -4.66
N GLY A 122 -10.99 23.60 -3.80
CA GLY A 122 -12.26 23.86 -3.11
C GLY A 122 -12.18 24.65 -1.80
N GLY A 123 -11.02 25.17 -1.41
CA GLY A 123 -10.88 26.06 -0.25
C GLY A 123 -11.06 27.53 -0.59
N GLU A 124 -12.15 27.91 -1.27
CA GLU A 124 -12.54 29.32 -1.35
C GLU A 124 -13.02 29.78 0.04
N GLN A 125 -12.12 30.39 0.80
CA GLN A 125 -12.50 31.26 1.91
C GLN A 125 -12.79 32.64 1.32
N ASP A 126 -14.07 32.91 1.05
CA ASP A 126 -14.61 34.26 0.86
C ASP A 126 -14.15 35.14 2.04
N SER A 127 -13.56 36.29 1.71
CA SER A 127 -13.16 37.35 2.64
C SER A 127 -14.26 38.38 2.87
#